data_AF-A0A946MDV1-F1
#
_entry.id   AF-A0A946MDV1-F1
#
_cell.length_a   1.000
_cell.length_b   1.000
_cell.length_c   1.000
_cell.angle_alpha   90.00
_cell.angle_beta   90.00
_cell.angle_gamma   90.00
#
_symmetry.space_group_name_H-M   'P 1'
#
loop_
_entity.id
_entity.type
_entity.pdbx_description
1 polymer ?
#
loop_
_entity_poly.entity_id
_entity_poly.type
_entity_poly.pdbx_seq_one_letter_code
_entity_poly.pdbx_strand_id
1 'polypeptide(L)'
;AINNENEVRIKAIAGKQAVVDELLKKLKKVELSMIDPVGKELVEVDLTTGQAAWEQTQMEQIAGEVVLSAWHRIGPFSAASLNQAQNKSFVDESAVDLDKQYGELKWELAEDLTDAKIHMLTGANCSTYLYRTLKTNTARSLEVSLGSDDSFKLWFNGVLVGQQNMVRGVAPDQNKIRLELAAGENKLLFKVSNGGCGYAFYFKANPIPLPPTIVAALNLAVPERNKEQQEILATYYLAIAPELKEVRRELQIEKNQLTRLIQTARETLNQLPKPKSVTVHRAEVQREYDQQIRNQLRSQVFTRVPITDPRFGGVITNAAMLSMTSGPKRTHPVARGVWIIEVIFNDPPSPPPNDIPPLNEDSGPKNLTVRERFAAHRENVSCAGCHSKLDPLGFALENYDITGRWREKYANGRDVDATGMLMRTHEFSDVVQFKESLVNENDRFARAFVSHLFRFTVARELGPHDSVVIDEIVARTKVDNYPLRTIIEEVLFQTLH
;
A
#
# COMPACT_ATOMS: atom_id res chain seq x y z
N ALA A 1 26.15 -1.22 18.05
CA ALA A 1 25.54 -0.21 17.15
C ALA A 1 24.02 -0.20 17.29
N ILE A 2 23.29 -1.17 16.72
CA ILE A 2 21.81 -1.14 16.70
C ILE A 2 21.14 -1.12 18.08
N ASN A 3 21.70 -1.78 19.10
CA ASN A 3 21.16 -1.72 20.46
C ASN A 3 21.22 -0.29 21.02
N ASN A 4 22.35 0.39 20.88
CA ASN A 4 22.52 1.78 21.33
C ASN A 4 21.60 2.73 20.55
N GLU A 5 21.44 2.53 19.23
CA GLU A 5 20.49 3.32 18.44
C GLU A 5 19.05 3.09 18.89
N ASN A 6 18.69 1.85 19.18
CA ASN A 6 17.36 1.52 19.69
C ASN A 6 17.11 2.13 21.07
N GLU A 7 18.10 2.17 21.96
CA GLU A 7 17.98 2.85 23.25
C GLU A 7 17.66 4.35 23.07
N VAL A 8 18.36 5.02 22.15
CA VAL A 8 18.08 6.43 21.80
C VAL A 8 16.66 6.60 21.26
N ARG A 9 16.22 5.71 20.34
CA ARG A 9 14.87 5.71 19.79
C ARG A 9 13.81 5.51 20.87
N ILE A 10 13.99 4.52 21.73
CA ILE A 10 13.09 4.21 22.85
C ILE A 10 12.96 5.41 23.78
N LYS A 11 14.08 6.04 24.15
CA LYS A 11 14.08 7.23 25.01
C LYS A 11 13.34 8.40 24.36
N ALA A 12 13.55 8.63 23.06
CA ALA A 12 12.85 9.68 22.32
C ALA A 12 11.33 9.43 22.25
N ILE A 13 10.94 8.18 21.96
CA ILE A 13 9.53 7.75 21.92
C ILE A 13 8.89 7.93 23.30
N ALA A 14 9.54 7.45 24.37
CA ALA A 14 9.05 7.59 25.74
C ALA A 14 8.87 9.05 26.14
N GLY A 15 9.82 9.91 25.78
CA GLY A 15 9.73 11.35 26.02
C GLY A 15 8.53 12.00 25.32
N LYS A 16 8.27 11.66 24.06
CA LYS A 16 7.11 12.19 23.32
C LYS A 16 5.79 11.58 23.81
N GLN A 17 5.77 10.32 24.21
CA GLN A 17 4.60 9.68 24.79
C GLN A 17 4.20 10.35 26.11
N ALA A 18 5.16 10.68 26.98
CA ALA A 18 4.88 11.38 28.23
C ALA A 18 4.19 12.74 28.02
N VAL A 19 4.56 13.47 26.96
CA VAL A 19 3.89 14.73 26.58
C VAL A 19 2.44 14.50 26.17
N VAL A 20 2.17 13.46 25.37
CA VAL A 20 0.80 13.08 24.99
C VAL A 20 -0.03 12.74 26.24
N ASP A 21 0.54 11.97 27.15
CA ASP A 21 -0.14 11.55 28.39
C ASP A 21 -0.45 12.74 29.31
N GLU A 22 0.47 13.71 29.40
CA GLU A 22 0.25 14.95 30.17
C GLU A 22 -0.88 15.79 29.57
N LEU A 23 -0.91 15.94 28.25
CA LEU A 23 -1.97 16.68 27.56
C LEU A 23 -3.34 16.00 27.71
N LEU A 24 -3.39 14.67 27.68
CA LEU A 24 -4.63 13.92 27.94
C LEU A 24 -5.14 14.11 29.38
N LYS A 25 -4.24 14.19 30.37
CA LYS A 25 -4.62 14.53 31.75
C LYS A 25 -5.21 15.93 31.85
N LYS A 26 -4.62 16.92 31.17
CA LYS A 26 -5.15 18.29 31.10
C LYS A 26 -6.53 18.33 30.44
N LEU A 27 -6.70 17.64 29.31
CA LEU A 27 -7.98 17.54 28.61
C LEU A 27 -9.08 16.97 29.52
N LYS A 28 -8.79 15.87 30.23
CA LYS A 28 -9.74 15.26 31.17
C LYS A 28 -10.14 16.22 32.29
N LYS A 29 -9.20 17.03 32.80
CA LYS A 29 -9.50 18.05 33.81
C LYS A 29 -10.47 19.10 33.26
N VAL A 30 -10.22 19.62 32.05
CA VAL A 30 -11.11 20.59 31.37
C VAL A 30 -12.50 20.00 31.15
N GLU A 31 -12.61 18.75 30.71
CA GLU A 31 -13.90 18.09 30.50
C GLU A 31 -14.72 17.96 31.79
N LEU A 32 -14.08 17.64 32.92
CA LEU A 32 -14.74 17.63 34.23
C LEU A 32 -15.18 19.03 34.66
N SER A 33 -14.36 20.05 34.39
CA SER A 33 -14.68 21.45 34.66
C SER A 33 -15.82 22.01 33.80
N MET A 34 -16.03 21.49 32.59
CA MET A 34 -17.16 21.90 31.74
C MET A 34 -18.51 21.43 32.28
N ILE A 35 -18.52 20.25 32.93
CA ILE A 35 -19.73 19.65 33.50
C ILE A 35 -20.18 20.48 34.71
N ASP A 36 -19.26 20.74 35.63
CA ASP A 36 -19.53 21.46 36.87
C ASP A 36 -18.46 22.54 37.13
N PRO A 37 -18.56 23.72 36.48
CA PRO A 37 -17.62 24.81 36.70
C PRO A 37 -17.66 25.36 38.14
N VAL A 38 -18.83 25.28 38.80
CA VAL A 38 -19.07 25.84 40.14
C VAL A 38 -18.42 24.96 41.20
N GLY A 39 -18.66 23.66 41.19
CA GLY A 39 -18.00 22.70 42.09
C GLY A 39 -16.51 22.48 41.80
N LYS A 40 -15.99 23.04 40.70
CA LYS A 40 -14.54 23.17 40.43
C LYS A 40 -13.96 24.53 40.82
N GLU A 41 -14.74 25.38 41.48
CA GLU A 41 -14.32 26.69 41.98
C GLU A 41 -13.76 27.60 40.86
N LEU A 42 -14.22 27.42 39.62
CA LEU A 42 -13.80 28.25 38.48
C LEU A 42 -14.61 29.54 38.38
N VAL A 43 -15.82 29.54 38.95
CA VAL A 43 -16.71 30.68 38.97
C VAL A 43 -17.59 30.62 40.23
N GLU A 44 -17.84 31.77 40.85
CA GLU A 44 -18.75 31.90 41.99
C GLU A 44 -20.03 32.59 41.50
N VAL A 45 -21.07 31.80 41.25
CA VAL A 45 -22.38 32.27 40.77
C VAL A 45 -23.48 31.52 41.52
N ASP A 46 -24.45 32.27 42.04
CA ASP A 46 -25.67 31.70 42.61
C ASP A 46 -26.64 31.30 41.49
N LEU A 47 -26.85 30.00 41.33
CA LEU A 47 -27.75 29.44 40.31
C LEU A 47 -29.20 29.32 40.79
N THR A 48 -29.50 29.57 42.07
CA THR A 48 -30.83 29.31 42.65
C THR A 48 -31.93 30.15 41.99
N THR A 49 -31.67 31.44 41.74
CA THR A 49 -32.63 32.35 41.11
C THR A 49 -32.90 31.96 39.66
N GLY A 50 -31.85 31.65 38.91
CA GLY A 50 -31.98 31.21 37.52
C GLY A 50 -32.69 29.85 37.40
N GLN A 51 -32.38 28.92 38.30
CA GLN A 51 -33.03 27.62 38.36
C GLN A 51 -34.54 27.78 38.60
N ALA A 52 -34.94 28.60 39.57
CA ALA A 52 -36.36 28.84 39.85
C ALA A 52 -37.12 29.41 38.63
N ALA A 53 -36.52 30.38 37.93
CA ALA A 53 -37.09 30.96 36.71
C ALA A 53 -37.20 29.94 35.56
N TRP A 54 -36.18 29.08 35.41
CA TRP A 54 -36.19 27.98 34.44
C TRP A 54 -37.28 26.97 34.77
N GLU A 55 -37.39 26.52 36.02
CA GLU A 55 -38.42 25.57 36.46
C GLU A 55 -39.83 26.09 36.20
N GLN A 56 -40.11 27.37 36.51
CA GLN A 56 -41.38 28.01 36.20
C GLN A 56 -41.68 28.00 34.69
N THR A 57 -40.70 28.36 33.87
CA THR A 57 -40.81 28.33 32.41
C THR A 57 -41.09 26.90 31.90
N GLN A 58 -40.43 25.88 32.46
CA GLN A 58 -40.65 24.50 32.09
C GLN A 58 -42.03 23.99 32.50
N MET A 59 -42.54 24.38 33.68
CA MET A 59 -43.89 24.03 34.12
C MET A 59 -44.97 24.63 33.18
N GLU A 60 -44.79 25.89 32.76
CA GLU A 60 -45.67 26.52 31.75
C GLU A 60 -45.58 25.83 30.38
N GLN A 61 -44.38 25.38 29.98
CA GLN A 61 -44.20 24.61 28.76
C GLN A 61 -44.84 23.22 28.87
N ILE A 62 -44.67 22.48 29.97
CA ILE A 62 -45.33 21.18 30.21
C ILE A 62 -46.85 21.32 30.07
N ALA A 63 -47.43 22.43 30.51
CA ALA A 63 -48.86 22.72 30.39
C ALA A 63 -49.30 23.20 28.99
N GLY A 64 -48.39 23.70 28.15
CA GLY A 64 -48.70 24.24 26.83
C GLY A 64 -48.83 23.14 25.76
N GLU A 65 -49.81 23.27 24.87
CA GLU A 65 -49.96 22.40 23.69
C GLU A 65 -49.28 23.04 22.47
N VAL A 66 -48.64 22.23 21.63
CA VAL A 66 -48.19 22.65 20.29
C VAL A 66 -49.20 22.12 19.28
N VAL A 67 -49.91 23.02 18.62
CA VAL A 67 -50.92 22.67 17.62
C VAL A 67 -50.28 22.75 16.23
N LEU A 68 -50.31 21.65 15.49
CA LEU A 68 -49.80 21.58 14.11
C LEU A 68 -50.97 21.72 13.13
N SER A 69 -50.84 22.61 12.14
CA SER A 69 -51.84 22.76 11.07
C SER A 69 -51.86 21.54 10.15
N ALA A 70 -52.91 21.36 9.35
CA ALA A 70 -52.86 20.42 8.23
C ALA A 70 -51.69 20.73 7.28
N TRP A 71 -51.21 19.69 6.57
CA TRP A 71 -50.14 19.84 5.57
C TRP A 71 -50.69 20.48 4.29
N HIS A 72 -49.85 21.29 3.66
CA HIS A 72 -50.00 21.71 2.28
C HIS A 72 -48.88 21.06 1.46
N ARG A 73 -49.16 20.66 0.23
CA ARG A 73 -48.18 20.06 -0.66
C ARG A 73 -48.13 20.78 -2.01
N ILE A 74 -46.96 20.78 -2.64
CA ILE A 74 -46.78 21.20 -4.04
C ILE A 74 -45.65 20.38 -4.68
N GLY A 75 -45.83 20.01 -5.95
CA GLY A 75 -44.94 19.12 -6.68
C GLY A 75 -45.68 17.90 -7.27
N PRO A 76 -44.95 16.93 -7.84
CA PRO A 76 -43.50 16.88 -7.97
C PRO A 76 -42.97 17.90 -9.01
N PHE A 77 -41.88 18.58 -8.68
CA PHE A 77 -41.13 19.42 -9.63
C PHE A 77 -40.03 18.60 -10.29
N SER A 78 -40.06 18.48 -11.61
CA SER A 78 -39.06 17.70 -12.37
C SER A 78 -37.69 18.38 -12.45
N ALA A 79 -36.65 17.56 -12.47
CA ALA A 79 -35.25 17.91 -12.68
C ALA A 79 -34.54 16.83 -13.51
N ALA A 80 -33.31 17.08 -13.93
CA ALA A 80 -32.50 16.13 -14.70
C ALA A 80 -31.83 15.05 -13.83
N SER A 81 -31.67 15.28 -12.53
CA SER A 81 -31.07 14.34 -11.58
C SER A 81 -31.51 14.64 -10.15
N LEU A 82 -31.32 13.69 -9.22
CA LEU A 82 -31.49 13.91 -7.78
C LEU A 82 -30.72 15.13 -7.28
N ASN A 83 -29.44 15.28 -7.68
CA ASN A 83 -28.62 16.43 -7.29
C ASN A 83 -29.21 17.77 -7.76
N GLN A 84 -29.77 17.81 -8.96
CA GLN A 84 -30.44 19.02 -9.45
C GLN A 84 -31.77 19.25 -8.73
N ALA A 85 -32.57 18.21 -8.52
CA ALA A 85 -33.83 18.28 -7.78
C ALA A 85 -33.60 18.85 -6.36
N GLN A 86 -32.63 18.31 -5.63
CA GLN A 86 -32.28 18.75 -4.28
C GLN A 86 -31.78 20.21 -4.23
N ASN A 87 -30.92 20.61 -5.15
CA ASN A 87 -30.23 21.91 -5.09
C ASN A 87 -31.00 23.07 -5.71
N LYS A 88 -31.86 22.81 -6.70
CA LYS A 88 -32.68 23.86 -7.33
C LYS A 88 -33.82 24.27 -6.40
N SER A 89 -34.00 25.56 -6.17
CA SER A 89 -35.18 26.12 -5.51
C SER A 89 -36.30 26.24 -6.53
N PHE A 90 -37.40 25.50 -6.34
CA PHE A 90 -38.57 25.54 -7.23
C PHE A 90 -39.67 26.47 -6.73
N VAL A 91 -39.71 26.70 -5.42
CA VAL A 91 -40.57 27.66 -4.74
C VAL A 91 -39.71 28.66 -3.95
N ASP A 92 -40.31 29.70 -3.38
CA ASP A 92 -39.61 30.51 -2.38
C ASP A 92 -39.45 29.70 -1.09
N GLU A 93 -38.24 29.17 -0.88
CA GLU A 93 -37.92 28.30 0.26
C GLU A 93 -37.78 29.08 1.58
N SER A 94 -37.75 30.41 1.52
CA SER A 94 -37.63 31.31 2.69
C SER A 94 -38.96 31.93 3.12
N ALA A 95 -39.87 32.15 2.16
CA ALA A 95 -41.15 32.81 2.38
C ALA A 95 -42.24 32.13 1.55
N VAL A 96 -42.78 31.04 2.07
CA VAL A 96 -43.87 30.29 1.41
C VAL A 96 -45.13 31.14 1.31
N ASP A 97 -45.61 31.26 0.08
CA ASP A 97 -46.90 31.86 -0.28
C ASP A 97 -47.79 30.74 -0.86
N LEU A 98 -48.88 30.44 -0.15
CA LEU A 98 -49.81 29.35 -0.49
C LEU A 98 -50.72 29.72 -1.68
N ASP A 99 -50.92 31.00 -1.95
CA ASP A 99 -51.75 31.46 -3.07
C ASP A 99 -50.96 31.51 -4.40
N LYS A 100 -49.64 31.38 -4.33
CA LYS A 100 -48.74 31.48 -5.48
C LYS A 100 -48.70 30.18 -6.29
N GLN A 101 -48.86 30.34 -7.61
CA GLN A 101 -48.76 29.28 -8.61
C GLN A 101 -47.36 29.24 -9.26
N TYR A 102 -46.87 28.04 -9.56
CA TYR A 102 -45.55 27.78 -10.14
C TYR A 102 -45.70 26.93 -11.42
N GLY A 103 -45.88 27.58 -12.56
CA GLY A 103 -46.26 26.91 -13.80
C GLY A 103 -47.68 26.34 -13.68
N GLU A 104 -47.84 25.04 -13.93
CA GLU A 104 -49.12 24.35 -13.74
C GLU A 104 -49.35 23.85 -12.29
N LEU A 105 -48.35 23.99 -11.42
CA LEU A 105 -48.41 23.49 -10.04
C LEU A 105 -48.87 24.58 -9.06
N LYS A 106 -49.77 24.21 -8.16
CA LYS A 106 -50.26 25.06 -7.06
C LYS A 106 -50.19 24.30 -5.73
N TRP A 107 -50.21 25.03 -4.63
CA TRP A 107 -50.32 24.41 -3.31
C TRP A 107 -51.69 23.77 -3.14
N GLU A 108 -51.71 22.56 -2.59
CA GLU A 108 -52.92 21.82 -2.27
C GLU A 108 -52.93 21.50 -0.78
N LEU A 109 -54.08 21.65 -0.14
CA LEU A 109 -54.31 21.12 1.19
C LEU A 109 -54.28 19.59 1.13
N ALA A 110 -53.42 18.97 1.94
CA ALA A 110 -53.16 17.54 1.96
C ALA A 110 -53.59 16.96 3.32
N GLU A 111 -54.90 16.86 3.53
CA GLU A 111 -55.50 16.36 4.77
C GLU A 111 -55.23 14.86 5.01
N ASP A 112 -54.86 14.13 3.95
CA ASP A 112 -54.49 12.72 3.99
C ASP A 112 -53.13 12.46 4.68
N LEU A 113 -52.28 13.49 4.77
CA LEU A 113 -50.96 13.38 5.37
C LEU A 113 -51.04 13.48 6.89
N THR A 114 -50.96 12.34 7.58
CA THR A 114 -50.96 12.27 9.05
C THR A 114 -49.57 12.06 9.63
N ASP A 115 -49.25 12.72 10.74
CA ASP A 115 -47.95 12.57 11.40
C ASP A 115 -47.70 11.14 11.92
N ALA A 116 -46.43 10.80 12.12
CA ALA A 116 -45.95 9.50 12.56
C ALA A 116 -46.31 8.32 11.63
N LYS A 117 -46.61 8.60 10.36
CA LYS A 117 -46.75 7.60 9.29
C LYS A 117 -45.83 7.90 8.12
N ILE A 118 -45.47 6.85 7.38
CA ILE A 118 -44.76 6.98 6.11
C ILE A 118 -45.78 7.28 5.02
N HIS A 119 -45.49 8.30 4.21
CA HIS A 119 -46.33 8.71 3.09
C HIS A 119 -45.57 8.57 1.77
N MET A 120 -46.17 7.85 0.83
CA MET A 120 -45.60 7.62 -0.49
C MET A 120 -45.86 8.83 -1.40
N LEU A 121 -44.85 9.22 -2.16
CA LEU A 121 -44.87 10.25 -3.19
C LEU A 121 -44.51 9.63 -4.55
N THR A 122 -44.84 10.31 -5.65
CA THR A 122 -44.70 9.77 -7.01
C THR A 122 -43.88 10.69 -7.91
N GLY A 123 -43.09 10.09 -8.80
CA GLY A 123 -42.17 10.81 -9.70
C GLY A 123 -40.73 10.31 -9.57
N ALA A 124 -39.88 10.70 -10.51
CA ALA A 124 -38.45 10.40 -10.55
C ALA A 124 -37.67 11.66 -10.96
N ASN A 125 -36.45 11.82 -10.45
CA ASN A 125 -35.63 13.03 -10.61
C ASN A 125 -36.45 14.29 -10.30
N CYS A 126 -37.11 14.34 -9.15
CA CYS A 126 -38.06 15.39 -8.81
C CYS A 126 -38.02 15.78 -7.33
N SER A 127 -38.69 16.87 -6.97
CA SER A 127 -38.88 17.29 -5.58
C SER A 127 -40.33 17.63 -5.26
N THR A 128 -40.80 17.25 -4.08
CA THR A 128 -42.07 17.72 -3.50
C THR A 128 -41.79 18.55 -2.27
N TYR A 129 -42.54 19.64 -2.11
CA TYR A 129 -42.52 20.49 -0.94
C TYR A 129 -43.78 20.26 -0.10
N LEU A 130 -43.59 20.22 1.21
CA LEU A 130 -44.61 20.03 2.23
C LEU A 130 -44.50 21.19 3.21
N TYR A 131 -45.61 21.88 3.44
CA TYR A 131 -45.65 23.06 4.29
C TYR A 131 -46.71 22.93 5.36
N ARG A 132 -46.42 23.43 6.57
CA ARG A 132 -47.42 23.63 7.62
C ARG A 132 -46.98 24.69 8.61
N THR A 133 -47.89 25.09 9.48
CA THR A 133 -47.60 25.96 10.62
C THR A 133 -47.69 25.21 11.93
N LEU A 134 -46.92 25.68 12.92
CA LEU A 134 -46.89 25.20 14.28
C LEU A 134 -47.21 26.36 15.20
N LYS A 135 -48.30 26.24 15.97
CA LYS A 135 -48.75 27.27 16.89
C LYS A 135 -48.50 26.84 18.33
N THR A 136 -47.91 27.72 19.12
CA THR A 136 -47.69 27.52 20.56
C THR A 136 -47.99 28.83 21.30
N ASN A 137 -48.50 28.73 22.52
CA ASN A 137 -48.80 29.91 23.34
C ASN A 137 -47.56 30.44 24.06
N THR A 138 -46.52 29.62 24.21
CA THR A 138 -45.25 29.96 24.85
C THR A 138 -44.07 29.57 23.96
N ALA A 139 -42.99 30.36 24.02
CA ALA A 139 -41.75 30.02 23.32
C ALA A 139 -41.16 28.74 23.93
N ARG A 140 -40.72 27.79 23.10
CA ARG A 140 -40.31 26.46 23.54
C ARG A 140 -39.53 25.67 22.49
N SER A 141 -38.78 24.69 22.94
CA SER A 141 -38.09 23.76 22.04
C SER A 141 -39.00 22.57 21.64
N LEU A 142 -38.91 22.14 20.39
CA LEU A 142 -39.63 20.99 19.82
C LEU A 142 -38.65 20.11 19.05
N GLU A 143 -38.65 18.80 19.27
CA GLU A 143 -37.89 17.88 18.42
C GLU A 143 -38.79 17.42 17.26
N VAL A 144 -38.30 17.56 16.03
CA VAL A 144 -38.92 16.92 14.86
C VAL A 144 -38.06 15.75 14.40
N SER A 145 -38.72 14.62 14.20
CA SER A 145 -38.17 13.40 13.67
C SER A 145 -38.60 13.24 12.21
N LEU A 146 -37.64 13.00 11.33
CA LEU A 146 -37.81 12.95 9.88
C LEU A 146 -37.32 11.61 9.32
N GLY A 147 -37.95 11.21 8.23
CA GLY A 147 -37.46 10.19 7.31
C GLY A 147 -37.63 10.66 5.87
N SER A 148 -36.72 10.28 4.99
CA SER A 148 -36.83 10.60 3.57
C SER A 148 -36.35 9.45 2.69
N ASP A 149 -37.02 9.30 1.57
CA ASP A 149 -36.58 8.61 0.37
C ASP A 149 -36.68 9.67 -0.74
N ASP A 150 -35.61 10.08 -1.43
CA ASP A 150 -34.20 9.84 -1.12
C ASP A 150 -33.69 10.90 -0.12
N SER A 151 -33.65 12.16 -0.58
CA SER A 151 -32.98 13.27 0.08
C SER A 151 -33.97 14.29 0.66
N PHE A 152 -33.52 15.16 1.57
CA PHE A 152 -34.39 16.21 2.10
C PHE A 152 -33.70 17.54 2.41
N LYS A 153 -34.51 18.59 2.50
CA LYS A 153 -34.17 19.88 3.12
C LYS A 153 -35.32 20.33 4.01
N LEU A 154 -35.02 20.92 5.16
CA LEU A 154 -36.00 21.43 6.12
C LEU A 154 -35.68 22.89 6.44
N TRP A 155 -36.68 23.75 6.28
CA TRP A 155 -36.64 25.14 6.71
C TRP A 155 -37.64 25.38 7.83
N PHE A 156 -37.25 26.22 8.79
CA PHE A 156 -38.06 26.66 9.90
C PHE A 156 -37.98 28.18 10.01
N ASN A 157 -39.14 28.85 9.98
CA ASN A 157 -39.25 30.31 9.91
C ASN A 157 -38.36 30.94 8.82
N GLY A 158 -38.27 30.28 7.66
CA GLY A 158 -37.49 30.73 6.50
C GLY A 158 -35.98 30.43 6.57
N VAL A 159 -35.49 29.85 7.67
CA VAL A 159 -34.08 29.47 7.84
C VAL A 159 -33.90 27.97 7.59
N LEU A 160 -32.91 27.59 6.78
CA LEU A 160 -32.57 26.18 6.57
C LEU A 160 -31.98 25.58 7.86
N VAL A 161 -32.68 24.62 8.46
CA VAL A 161 -32.32 24.00 9.74
C VAL A 161 -31.81 22.56 9.60
N GLY A 162 -31.97 21.94 8.43
CA GLY A 162 -31.39 20.63 8.15
C GLY A 162 -31.47 20.22 6.69
N GLN A 163 -30.52 19.39 6.26
CA GLN A 163 -30.51 18.81 4.92
C GLN A 163 -29.69 17.52 4.87
N GLN A 164 -30.06 16.61 3.99
CA GLN A 164 -29.25 15.46 3.58
C GLN A 164 -29.42 15.24 2.08
N ASN A 165 -28.32 15.01 1.37
CA ASN A 165 -28.30 14.72 -0.06
C ASN A 165 -27.69 13.34 -0.31
N MET A 166 -28.52 12.32 -0.25
CA MET A 166 -28.13 10.92 -0.41
C MET A 166 -29.28 10.09 -0.96
N VAL A 167 -28.95 8.99 -1.62
CA VAL A 167 -29.91 7.98 -2.08
C VAL A 167 -30.17 7.01 -0.93
N ARG A 168 -31.43 6.86 -0.49
CA ARG A 168 -31.80 5.99 0.63
C ARG A 168 -33.31 5.70 0.63
N GLY A 169 -33.71 4.59 1.23
CA GLY A 169 -35.11 4.36 1.56
C GLY A 169 -35.58 5.16 2.77
N VAL A 170 -36.90 5.40 2.86
CA VAL A 170 -37.52 6.07 4.01
C VAL A 170 -37.56 5.14 5.21
N ALA A 171 -37.24 5.68 6.38
CA ALA A 171 -37.53 5.03 7.66
C ALA A 171 -37.87 6.09 8.72
N PRO A 172 -38.68 5.76 9.74
CA PRO A 172 -38.90 6.64 10.88
C PRO A 172 -37.58 6.99 11.60
N ASP A 173 -37.51 8.18 12.19
CA ASP A 173 -36.42 8.59 13.09
C ASP A 173 -35.00 8.63 12.49
N GLN A 174 -34.86 8.68 11.16
CA GLN A 174 -33.55 8.80 10.49
C GLN A 174 -32.82 10.10 10.82
N ASN A 175 -33.56 11.19 11.02
CA ASN A 175 -33.00 12.49 11.34
C ASN A 175 -33.84 13.18 12.42
N LYS A 176 -33.19 13.66 13.48
CA LYS A 176 -33.83 14.42 14.57
C LYS A 176 -33.28 15.83 14.60
N ILE A 177 -34.17 16.83 14.55
CA ILE A 177 -33.82 18.24 14.51
C ILE A 177 -34.56 18.97 15.63
N ARG A 178 -33.82 19.74 16.42
CA ARG A 178 -34.39 20.62 17.45
C ARG A 178 -34.80 21.96 16.83
N LEU A 179 -36.06 22.33 17.00
CA LEU A 179 -36.64 23.60 16.58
C LEU A 179 -36.93 24.46 17.81
N GLU A 180 -36.60 25.75 17.75
CA GLU A 180 -36.92 26.72 18.80
C GLU A 180 -38.14 27.55 18.38
N LEU A 181 -39.32 27.18 18.87
CA LEU A 181 -40.57 27.88 18.55
C LEU A 181 -40.65 29.19 19.33
N ALA A 182 -40.99 30.27 18.63
CA ALA A 182 -41.46 31.48 19.27
C ALA A 182 -42.95 31.32 19.68
N ALA A 183 -43.40 32.10 20.66
CA ALA A 183 -44.83 32.22 20.95
C ALA A 183 -45.59 32.74 19.70
N GLY A 184 -46.76 32.18 19.42
CA GLY A 184 -47.52 32.44 18.22
C GLY A 184 -47.31 31.38 17.13
N GLU A 185 -47.40 31.79 15.88
CA GLU A 185 -47.31 30.91 14.71
C GLU A 185 -45.87 30.82 14.18
N ASN A 186 -45.41 29.61 13.93
CA ASN A 186 -44.11 29.29 13.33
C ASN A 186 -44.34 28.51 12.03
N LYS A 187 -43.46 28.68 11.05
CA LYS A 187 -43.59 28.11 9.70
C LYS A 187 -42.58 26.99 9.47
N LEU A 188 -43.02 25.88 8.88
CA LEU A 188 -42.17 24.73 8.55
C LEU A 188 -42.34 24.38 7.08
N LEU A 189 -41.22 24.29 6.35
CA LEU A 189 -41.18 23.83 4.97
C LEU A 189 -40.24 22.62 4.88
N PHE A 190 -40.73 21.53 4.31
CA PHE A 190 -40.02 20.27 4.15
C PHE A 190 -39.99 19.87 2.68
N LYS A 191 -38.80 19.81 2.10
CA LYS A 191 -38.57 19.36 0.72
C LYS A 191 -38.04 17.95 0.74
N VAL A 192 -38.60 17.10 -0.10
CA VAL A 192 -38.16 15.71 -0.31
C VAL A 192 -37.85 15.54 -1.79
N SER A 193 -36.67 15.02 -2.12
CA SER A 193 -36.24 14.85 -3.52
C SER A 193 -35.87 13.40 -3.82
N ASN A 194 -36.15 12.97 -5.05
CA ASN A 194 -36.01 11.59 -5.51
C ASN A 194 -35.12 11.46 -6.75
N GLY A 195 -34.33 10.38 -6.83
CA GLY A 195 -33.60 9.96 -8.01
C GLY A 195 -34.31 8.92 -8.90
N GLY A 196 -35.20 8.07 -8.38
CA GLY A 196 -35.85 7.00 -9.16
C GLY A 196 -36.81 6.10 -8.37
N CYS A 197 -37.45 5.12 -9.03
CA CYS A 197 -38.22 4.00 -8.44
C CYS A 197 -39.33 4.29 -7.40
N GLY A 198 -39.74 5.56 -7.21
CA GLY A 198 -40.72 5.99 -6.19
C GLY A 198 -40.03 6.50 -4.92
N TYR A 199 -40.74 7.28 -4.10
CA TYR A 199 -40.13 7.95 -2.94
C TYR A 199 -41.15 8.30 -1.87
N ALA A 200 -40.71 8.76 -0.71
CA ALA A 200 -41.57 8.85 0.46
C ALA A 200 -40.98 9.73 1.55
N PHE A 201 -41.81 10.09 2.52
CA PHE A 201 -41.39 10.87 3.68
C PHE A 201 -42.05 10.40 4.96
N TYR A 202 -41.41 10.74 6.08
CA TYR A 202 -41.93 10.57 7.43
C TYR A 202 -41.69 11.84 8.22
N PHE A 203 -42.67 12.25 9.01
CA PHE A 203 -42.56 13.37 9.94
C PHE A 203 -43.27 13.06 11.26
N LYS A 204 -42.61 13.35 12.37
CA LYS A 204 -43.21 13.32 13.72
C LYS A 204 -42.65 14.46 14.55
N ALA A 205 -43.53 15.28 15.12
CA ALA A 205 -43.15 16.28 16.11
C ALA A 205 -43.42 15.75 17.51
N ASN A 206 -42.41 15.77 18.38
CA ASN A 206 -42.57 15.51 19.80
C ASN A 206 -42.15 16.77 20.56
N PRO A 207 -42.89 17.20 21.60
CA PRO A 207 -42.32 18.06 22.63
C PRO A 207 -41.00 17.44 23.05
N ILE A 208 -39.93 18.23 23.21
CA ILE A 208 -38.68 17.67 23.76
C ILE A 208 -39.05 17.07 25.11
N PRO A 209 -38.97 15.74 25.28
CA PRO A 209 -39.30 15.17 26.56
C PRO A 209 -38.16 15.58 27.49
N LEU A 210 -38.44 16.48 28.42
CA LEU A 210 -37.64 16.53 29.64
C LEU A 210 -37.56 15.08 30.17
N PRO A 211 -36.41 14.64 30.70
CA PRO A 211 -36.29 13.30 31.25
C PRO A 211 -37.47 13.00 32.19
N PRO A 212 -38.08 11.80 32.18
CA PRO A 212 -39.28 11.52 32.97
C PRO A 212 -39.11 11.85 34.46
N THR A 213 -37.90 11.68 34.99
CA THR A 213 -37.52 12.05 36.36
C THR A 213 -37.57 13.56 36.61
N ILE A 214 -37.15 14.37 35.63
CA ILE A 214 -37.23 15.83 35.67
C ILE A 214 -38.70 16.28 35.62
N VAL A 215 -39.50 15.70 34.72
CA VAL A 215 -40.94 16.00 34.61
C VAL A 215 -41.66 15.65 35.91
N ALA A 216 -41.39 14.47 36.47
CA ALA A 216 -41.97 14.04 37.74
C ALA A 216 -41.61 14.99 38.90
N ALA A 217 -40.38 15.48 38.94
CA ALA A 217 -39.94 16.45 39.94
C ALA A 217 -40.60 17.84 39.73
N LEU A 218 -40.72 18.31 38.48
CA LEU A 218 -41.34 19.60 38.15
C LEU A 218 -42.85 19.64 38.45
N ASN A 219 -43.55 18.51 38.33
CA ASN A 219 -44.99 18.41 38.60
C ASN A 219 -45.34 18.47 40.10
N LEU A 220 -44.35 18.30 41.00
CA LEU A 220 -44.53 18.47 42.44
C LEU A 220 -44.28 19.92 42.84
N ALA A 221 -45.08 20.42 43.78
CA ALA A 221 -44.82 21.72 44.38
C ALA A 221 -43.46 21.70 45.11
N VAL A 222 -42.73 22.82 45.09
CA VAL A 222 -41.40 22.95 45.73
C VAL A 222 -41.32 22.33 47.14
N PRO A 223 -42.27 22.57 48.08
CA PRO A 223 -42.21 21.98 49.43
C PRO A 223 -42.48 20.47 49.48
N GLU A 224 -43.01 19.87 48.42
CA GLU A 224 -43.35 18.44 48.34
C GLU A 224 -42.20 17.60 47.75
N ARG A 225 -41.16 18.24 47.22
CA ARG A 225 -40.02 17.57 46.58
C ARG A 225 -39.06 17.00 47.63
N ASN A 226 -38.65 15.75 47.44
CA ASN A 226 -37.60 15.13 48.25
C ASN A 226 -36.20 15.59 47.80
N LYS A 227 -35.17 15.23 48.58
CA LYS A 227 -33.79 15.64 48.32
C LYS A 227 -33.26 15.16 46.95
N GLU A 228 -33.59 13.94 46.56
CA GLU A 228 -33.17 13.36 45.27
C GLU A 228 -33.77 14.13 44.09
N GLN A 229 -35.05 14.50 44.17
CA GLN A 229 -35.73 15.30 43.16
C GLN A 229 -35.14 16.71 43.05
N GLN A 230 -34.79 17.34 44.18
CA GLN A 230 -34.10 18.63 44.21
C GLN A 230 -32.70 18.53 43.57
N GLU A 231 -31.92 17.50 43.91
CA GLU A 231 -30.59 17.27 43.34
C GLU A 231 -30.63 17.00 41.82
N ILE A 232 -31.61 16.23 41.35
CA ILE A 232 -31.80 15.95 39.92
C ILE A 232 -32.11 17.24 39.14
N LEU A 233 -32.98 18.12 39.66
CA LEU A 233 -33.29 19.41 39.04
C LEU A 233 -32.08 20.34 39.05
N ALA A 234 -31.37 20.44 40.17
CA ALA A 234 -30.17 21.27 40.29
C ALA A 234 -29.06 20.80 39.34
N THR A 235 -28.83 19.48 39.25
CA THR A 235 -27.84 18.88 38.34
C THR A 235 -28.20 19.15 36.88
N TYR A 236 -29.49 19.02 36.54
CA TYR A 236 -29.96 19.29 35.18
C TYR A 236 -29.82 20.77 34.82
N TYR A 237 -30.24 21.67 35.71
CA TYR A 237 -30.10 23.11 35.50
C TYR A 237 -28.63 23.52 35.39
N LEU A 238 -27.77 23.01 36.27
CA LEU A 238 -26.33 23.22 36.20
C LEU A 238 -25.79 22.93 34.80
N ALA A 239 -26.21 21.83 34.16
CA ALA A 239 -25.78 21.45 32.82
C ALA A 239 -26.18 22.43 31.71
N ILE A 240 -27.21 23.27 31.91
CA ILE A 240 -27.76 24.17 30.88
C ILE A 240 -27.77 25.66 31.28
N ALA A 241 -27.36 25.98 32.50
CA ALA A 241 -27.39 27.31 33.09
C ALA A 241 -26.78 28.38 32.16
N PRO A 242 -27.56 29.39 31.71
CA PRO A 242 -27.07 30.46 30.85
C PRO A 242 -25.98 31.32 31.51
N GLU A 243 -25.98 31.40 32.83
CA GLU A 243 -24.99 32.12 33.64
C GLU A 243 -23.58 31.51 33.47
N LEU A 244 -23.50 30.21 33.16
CA LEU A 244 -22.24 29.50 32.94
C LEU A 244 -21.77 29.54 31.48
N LYS A 245 -22.46 30.28 30.61
CA LYS A 245 -22.16 30.31 29.16
C LYS A 245 -20.74 30.78 28.85
N GLU A 246 -20.28 31.86 29.46
CA GLU A 246 -18.95 32.42 29.15
C GLU A 246 -17.83 31.53 29.68
N VAL A 247 -17.91 31.03 30.93
CA VAL A 247 -16.91 30.07 31.45
C VAL A 247 -16.88 28.79 30.62
N ARG A 248 -18.03 28.29 30.16
CA ARG A 248 -18.09 27.12 29.26
C ARG A 248 -17.51 27.40 27.89
N ARG A 249 -17.69 28.61 27.36
CA ARG A 249 -17.08 29.05 26.11
C ARG A 249 -15.56 29.05 26.22
N GLU A 250 -15.01 29.58 27.31
CA GLU A 250 -13.57 29.57 27.57
C GLU A 250 -13.02 28.14 27.70
N LEU A 251 -13.67 27.29 28.48
CA LEU A 251 -13.30 25.87 28.62
C LEU A 251 -13.41 25.11 27.28
N GLN A 252 -14.38 25.44 26.43
CA GLN A 252 -14.49 24.86 25.10
C GLN A 252 -13.35 25.30 24.18
N ILE A 253 -12.89 26.55 24.28
CA ILE A 253 -11.71 27.04 23.55
C ILE A 253 -10.47 26.28 24.03
N GLU A 254 -10.27 26.15 25.34
CA GLU A 254 -9.15 25.39 25.92
C GLU A 254 -9.17 23.92 25.48
N LYS A 255 -10.35 23.27 25.52
CA LYS A 255 -10.56 21.90 25.03
C LYS A 255 -10.14 21.74 23.57
N ASN A 256 -10.54 22.68 22.72
CA ASN A 256 -10.20 22.67 21.30
C ASN A 256 -8.69 22.84 21.08
N GLN A 257 -8.05 23.73 21.84
CA GLN A 257 -6.60 23.92 21.80
C GLN A 257 -5.85 22.66 22.25
N LEU A 258 -6.23 22.06 23.37
CA LEU A 258 -5.63 20.82 23.88
C LEU A 258 -5.79 19.67 22.88
N THR A 259 -6.95 19.56 22.24
CA THR A 259 -7.20 18.54 21.22
C THR A 259 -6.26 18.70 20.01
N ARG A 260 -6.02 19.93 19.55
CA ARG A 260 -5.03 20.22 18.48
C ARG A 260 -3.61 19.87 18.93
N LEU A 261 -3.21 20.26 20.14
CA LEU A 261 -1.89 19.95 20.69
C LEU A 261 -1.65 18.44 20.82
N ILE A 262 -2.66 17.69 21.28
CA ILE A 262 -2.62 16.22 21.36
C ILE A 262 -2.41 15.62 19.97
N GLN A 263 -3.14 16.12 18.97
CA GLN A 263 -3.02 15.66 17.60
C GLN A 263 -1.61 15.88 17.06
N THR A 264 -1.06 17.09 17.19
CA THR A 264 0.32 17.41 16.77
C THR A 264 1.36 16.58 17.53
N ALA A 265 1.17 16.38 18.84
CA ALA A 265 2.08 15.56 19.64
C ALA A 265 2.06 14.08 19.20
N ARG A 266 0.89 13.53 18.88
CA ARG A 266 0.73 12.18 18.33
C ARG A 266 1.35 12.03 16.95
N GLU A 267 1.18 13.02 16.08
CA GLU A 267 1.84 13.03 14.77
C GLU A 267 3.36 13.02 14.90
N THR A 268 3.90 13.88 15.78
CA THR A 268 5.34 13.92 16.07
C THR A 268 5.84 12.58 16.61
N LEU A 269 5.08 11.94 17.52
CA LEU A 269 5.40 10.63 18.05
C LEU A 269 5.41 9.55 16.95
N ASN A 270 4.43 9.58 16.06
CA ASN A 270 4.31 8.60 14.97
C ASN A 270 5.41 8.73 13.92
N GLN A 271 5.98 9.94 13.74
CA GLN A 271 7.09 10.19 12.82
C GLN A 271 8.45 9.73 13.38
N LEU A 272 8.55 9.43 14.67
CA LEU A 272 9.82 8.98 15.25
C LEU A 272 10.22 7.59 14.72
N PRO A 273 11.52 7.39 14.43
CA PRO A 273 12.02 6.10 13.98
C PRO A 273 11.81 5.03 15.05
N LYS A 274 11.11 3.96 14.68
CA LYS A 274 10.83 2.84 15.58
C LYS A 274 12.08 1.99 15.80
N PRO A 275 12.22 1.35 16.98
CA PRO A 275 13.28 0.38 17.22
C PRO A 275 13.23 -0.75 16.18
N LYS A 276 14.40 -1.12 15.66
CA LYS A 276 14.53 -2.18 14.65
C LYS A 276 15.11 -3.44 15.28
N SER A 277 14.69 -4.61 14.84
CA SER A 277 15.32 -5.87 15.27
C SER A 277 16.73 -5.99 14.70
N VAL A 278 17.57 -6.79 15.37
CA VAL A 278 18.93 -7.08 14.89
C VAL A 278 18.90 -7.68 13.48
N THR A 279 17.93 -8.54 13.20
CA THR A 279 17.74 -9.19 11.89
C THR A 279 17.46 -8.17 10.79
N VAL A 280 16.53 -7.23 11.02
CA VAL A 280 16.18 -6.19 10.04
C VAL A 280 17.36 -5.28 9.77
N HIS A 281 18.07 -4.86 10.83
CA HIS A 281 19.24 -3.99 10.67
C HIS A 281 20.36 -4.68 9.89
N ARG A 282 20.64 -5.96 10.15
CA ARG A 282 21.62 -6.74 9.36
C ARG A 282 21.23 -6.81 7.89
N ALA A 283 19.95 -7.03 7.59
CA ALA A 283 19.47 -7.10 6.20
C ALA A 283 19.53 -5.74 5.48
N GLU A 284 19.33 -4.62 6.19
CA GLU A 284 19.54 -3.27 5.63
C GLU A 284 21.01 -3.00 5.32
N VAL A 285 21.90 -3.24 6.28
CA VAL A 285 23.34 -3.06 6.10
C VAL A 285 23.87 -3.92 4.94
N GLN A 286 23.41 -5.17 4.84
CA GLN A 286 23.78 -6.04 3.72
C GLN A 286 23.30 -5.47 2.38
N ARG A 287 22.06 -4.98 2.30
CA ARG A 287 21.53 -4.39 1.06
C ARG A 287 22.29 -3.14 0.64
N GLU A 288 22.65 -2.28 1.59
CA GLU A 288 23.47 -1.08 1.32
C GLU A 288 24.85 -1.48 0.79
N TYR A 289 25.50 -2.46 1.43
CA TYR A 289 26.76 -3.01 0.95
C TYR A 289 26.63 -3.58 -0.47
N ASP A 290 25.64 -4.43 -0.72
CA ASP A 290 25.40 -5.03 -2.04
C ASP A 290 25.13 -3.96 -3.11
N GLN A 291 24.44 -2.87 -2.76
CA GLN A 291 24.21 -1.75 -3.66
C GLN A 291 25.51 -0.98 -3.94
N GLN A 292 26.35 -0.75 -2.94
CA GLN A 292 27.65 -0.12 -3.10
C GLN A 292 28.56 -0.94 -4.03
N ILE A 293 28.63 -2.26 -3.82
CA ILE A 293 29.40 -3.16 -4.69
C ILE A 293 28.86 -3.15 -6.12
N ARG A 294 27.54 -3.23 -6.31
CA ARG A 294 26.93 -3.15 -7.65
C ARG A 294 27.26 -1.85 -8.38
N ASN A 295 27.34 -0.73 -7.65
CA ASN A 295 27.71 0.54 -8.24
C ASN A 295 29.19 0.60 -8.64
N GLN A 296 30.07 -0.07 -7.90
CA GLN A 296 31.49 -0.19 -8.26
C GLN A 296 31.72 -1.04 -9.52
N LEU A 297 30.88 -2.06 -9.75
CA LEU A 297 30.94 -2.92 -10.94
C LEU A 297 30.51 -2.24 -12.25
N ARG A 298 30.04 -0.98 -12.19
CA ARG A 298 29.59 -0.19 -13.36
C ARG A 298 30.60 0.86 -13.81
N SER A 299 31.83 0.85 -13.31
CA SER A 299 32.88 1.74 -13.82
C SER A 299 33.05 1.56 -15.34
N GLN A 300 32.97 2.65 -16.10
CA GLN A 300 33.31 2.65 -17.53
C GLN A 300 34.82 2.76 -17.78
N VAL A 301 35.59 3.02 -16.72
CA VAL A 301 37.05 3.10 -16.81
C VAL A 301 37.61 1.72 -16.49
N PHE A 302 38.13 1.06 -17.52
CA PHE A 302 38.89 -0.18 -17.39
C PHE A 302 40.36 0.17 -17.13
N THR A 303 40.88 -0.24 -15.98
CA THR A 303 42.29 -0.11 -15.64
C THR A 303 43.00 -1.42 -15.92
N ARG A 304 44.15 -1.36 -16.60
CA ARG A 304 44.99 -2.54 -16.79
C ARG A 304 45.57 -2.97 -15.44
N VAL A 305 45.32 -4.22 -15.05
CA VAL A 305 45.87 -4.82 -13.83
C VAL A 305 46.89 -5.89 -14.22
N PRO A 306 48.10 -5.87 -13.66
CA PRO A 306 49.07 -6.95 -13.91
C PRO A 306 48.59 -8.24 -13.24
N ILE A 307 48.72 -9.34 -13.98
CA ILE A 307 48.50 -10.68 -13.44
C ILE A 307 49.82 -11.16 -12.83
N THR A 308 49.82 -11.43 -11.53
CA THR A 308 51.00 -11.93 -10.80
C THR A 308 51.10 -13.45 -10.79
N ASP A 309 49.99 -14.13 -11.02
CA ASP A 309 49.89 -15.58 -10.95
C ASP A 309 49.34 -16.12 -12.28
N PRO A 310 50.16 -16.85 -13.07
CA PRO A 310 49.77 -17.33 -14.38
C PRO A 310 48.65 -18.38 -14.32
N ARG A 311 48.23 -18.88 -13.15
CA ARG A 311 47.03 -19.72 -13.04
C ARG A 311 45.77 -18.90 -13.34
N PHE A 312 45.75 -17.63 -12.98
CA PHE A 312 44.59 -16.77 -13.16
C PHE A 312 44.74 -15.93 -14.42
N GLY A 313 43.70 -15.87 -15.25
CA GLY A 313 43.68 -15.03 -16.45
C GLY A 313 43.65 -15.80 -17.77
N GLY A 314 43.22 -15.07 -18.81
CA GLY A 314 42.76 -15.65 -20.05
C GLY A 314 41.29 -16.03 -19.98
N VAL A 315 40.75 -16.55 -21.09
CA VAL A 315 39.32 -16.87 -21.20
C VAL A 315 38.98 -18.18 -20.47
N ILE A 316 39.83 -19.21 -20.57
CA ILE A 316 39.47 -20.55 -20.09
C ILE A 316 39.52 -20.73 -18.57
N THR A 317 40.24 -19.86 -17.85
CA THR A 317 40.31 -19.86 -16.38
C THR A 317 39.56 -18.68 -15.75
N ASN A 318 38.73 -17.98 -16.54
CA ASN A 318 37.90 -16.92 -16.01
C ASN A 318 36.75 -17.49 -15.16
N ALA A 319 36.31 -16.73 -14.17
CA ALA A 319 35.28 -17.17 -13.23
C ALA A 319 33.93 -17.49 -13.92
N ALA A 320 33.57 -16.74 -14.97
CA ALA A 320 32.32 -16.96 -15.70
C ALA A 320 32.29 -18.32 -16.40
N MET A 321 33.36 -18.69 -17.11
CA MET A 321 33.52 -20.01 -17.75
C MET A 321 33.50 -21.11 -16.69
N LEU A 322 34.31 -20.98 -15.64
CA LEU A 322 34.45 -22.01 -14.60
C LEU A 322 33.14 -22.26 -13.85
N SER A 323 32.36 -21.21 -13.59
CA SER A 323 31.05 -21.33 -12.95
C SER A 323 29.96 -21.82 -13.92
N MET A 324 29.94 -21.34 -15.17
CA MET A 324 28.97 -21.78 -16.19
C MET A 324 29.11 -23.28 -16.51
N THR A 325 30.32 -23.81 -16.41
CA THR A 325 30.64 -25.23 -16.64
C THR A 325 30.68 -26.06 -15.35
N SER A 326 30.08 -25.57 -14.26
CA SER A 326 29.97 -26.29 -13.00
C SER A 326 28.50 -26.47 -12.58
N GLY A 327 28.23 -27.50 -11.77
CA GLY A 327 26.94 -27.66 -11.12
C GLY A 327 26.84 -26.85 -9.81
N PRO A 328 25.66 -26.80 -9.18
CA PRO A 328 25.44 -26.01 -7.96
C PRO A 328 26.22 -26.52 -6.73
N LYS A 329 26.68 -27.78 -6.76
CA LYS A 329 27.33 -28.43 -5.61
C LYS A 329 28.75 -28.93 -5.90
N ARG A 330 29.17 -29.01 -7.17
CA ARG A 330 30.46 -29.58 -7.58
C ARG A 330 30.87 -29.16 -9.00
N THR A 331 32.15 -29.35 -9.31
CA THR A 331 32.73 -29.13 -10.64
C THR A 331 32.34 -30.26 -11.59
N HIS A 332 32.17 -29.95 -12.88
CA HIS A 332 31.85 -30.92 -13.93
C HIS A 332 32.99 -30.95 -14.98
N PRO A 333 33.99 -31.82 -14.83
CA PRO A 333 35.14 -31.85 -15.74
C PRO A 333 34.75 -32.13 -17.19
N VAL A 334 33.77 -32.99 -17.43
CA VAL A 334 33.31 -33.29 -18.80
C VAL A 334 32.75 -32.02 -19.45
N ALA A 335 31.88 -31.28 -18.74
CA ALA A 335 31.34 -30.03 -19.25
C ALA A 335 32.43 -28.99 -19.53
N ARG A 336 33.44 -28.90 -18.66
CA ARG A 336 34.63 -28.05 -18.87
C ARG A 336 35.42 -28.46 -20.11
N GLY A 337 35.68 -29.75 -20.30
CA GLY A 337 36.40 -30.29 -21.45
C GLY A 337 35.63 -30.12 -22.76
N VAL A 338 34.32 -30.39 -22.75
CA VAL A 338 33.41 -30.16 -23.89
C VAL A 338 33.43 -28.69 -24.27
N TRP A 339 33.30 -27.78 -23.31
CA TRP A 339 33.33 -26.34 -23.57
C TRP A 339 34.65 -25.92 -24.24
N ILE A 340 35.79 -26.47 -23.82
CA ILE A 340 37.09 -26.17 -24.46
C ILE A 340 37.08 -26.65 -25.92
N ILE A 341 36.68 -27.89 -26.18
CA ILE A 341 36.66 -28.41 -27.55
C ILE A 341 35.67 -27.65 -28.44
N GLU A 342 34.47 -27.37 -27.92
CA GLU A 342 33.40 -26.72 -28.66
C GLU A 342 33.65 -25.23 -28.89
N VAL A 343 34.14 -24.50 -27.88
CA VAL A 343 34.25 -23.04 -27.95
C VAL A 343 35.65 -22.57 -28.32
N ILE A 344 36.70 -23.26 -27.88
CA ILE A 344 38.08 -22.88 -28.20
C ILE A 344 38.52 -23.46 -29.54
N PHE A 345 38.10 -24.69 -29.86
CA PHE A 345 38.50 -25.37 -31.10
C PHE A 345 37.40 -25.49 -32.16
N ASN A 346 36.15 -25.10 -31.86
CA ASN A 346 35.01 -25.22 -32.77
C ASN A 346 34.88 -26.63 -33.39
N ASP A 347 35.14 -27.67 -32.58
CA ASP A 347 35.10 -29.08 -32.97
C ASP A 347 34.11 -29.85 -32.08
N PRO A 348 32.82 -29.47 -32.04
CA PRO A 348 31.86 -30.01 -31.08
C PRO A 348 31.83 -31.54 -31.12
N PRO A 349 31.88 -32.23 -29.96
CA PRO A 349 31.82 -33.68 -29.93
C PRO A 349 30.50 -34.18 -30.52
N SER A 350 30.53 -35.36 -31.15
CA SER A 350 29.31 -35.99 -31.66
C SER A 350 28.28 -36.16 -30.53
N PRO A 351 26.97 -35.99 -30.82
CA PRO A 351 25.94 -36.14 -29.80
C PRO A 351 26.01 -37.55 -29.17
N PRO A 352 25.72 -37.68 -27.86
CA PRO A 352 25.73 -38.97 -27.19
C PRO A 352 24.70 -39.92 -27.84
N PRO A 353 24.98 -41.23 -27.91
CA PRO A 353 23.99 -42.22 -28.34
C PRO A 353 22.70 -42.14 -27.50
N ASN A 354 21.54 -42.28 -28.14
CA ASN A 354 20.21 -42.13 -27.52
C ASN A 354 19.94 -43.08 -26.34
N ASP A 355 20.67 -44.20 -26.26
CA ASP A 355 20.42 -45.28 -25.29
C ASP A 355 21.25 -45.17 -24.00
N ILE A 356 22.01 -44.09 -23.81
CA ILE A 356 22.84 -43.91 -22.61
C ILE A 356 22.09 -43.01 -21.60
N PRO A 357 21.67 -43.54 -20.44
CA PRO A 357 21.04 -42.72 -19.40
C PRO A 357 22.03 -41.63 -18.92
N PRO A 358 21.53 -40.45 -18.52
CA PRO A 358 22.38 -39.37 -18.03
C PRO A 358 23.30 -39.87 -16.91
N LEU A 359 24.59 -39.54 -17.00
CA LEU A 359 25.55 -39.93 -15.98
C LEU A 359 25.12 -39.34 -14.64
N ASN A 360 24.72 -40.20 -13.69
CA ASN A 360 24.60 -39.77 -12.31
C ASN A 360 26.03 -39.72 -11.73
N GLU A 361 26.73 -38.62 -11.94
CA GLU A 361 28.10 -38.43 -11.46
C GLU A 361 28.19 -38.26 -9.92
N ASP A 362 27.06 -38.28 -9.21
CA ASP A 362 26.99 -38.45 -7.75
C ASP A 362 27.01 -39.93 -7.33
N SER A 363 26.85 -40.85 -8.28
CA SER A 363 26.95 -42.31 -8.06
C SER A 363 28.40 -42.71 -7.90
N GLY A 364 28.68 -43.50 -6.86
CA GLY A 364 29.99 -44.10 -6.63
C GLY A 364 30.58 -43.74 -5.26
N PRO A 365 31.68 -44.41 -4.88
CA PRO A 365 32.28 -44.21 -3.57
C PRO A 365 32.81 -42.78 -3.39
N LYS A 366 32.39 -42.09 -2.30
CA LYS A 366 32.76 -40.69 -2.01
C LYS A 366 34.26 -40.50 -1.76
N ASN A 367 34.99 -41.59 -1.50
CA ASN A 367 36.45 -41.61 -1.28
C ASN A 367 37.27 -41.62 -2.58
N LEU A 368 36.65 -41.79 -3.75
CA LEU A 368 37.35 -41.70 -5.04
C LEU A 368 37.57 -40.25 -5.48
N THR A 369 38.70 -39.99 -6.14
CA THR A 369 38.92 -38.75 -6.88
C THR A 369 38.03 -38.69 -8.10
N VAL A 370 37.88 -37.50 -8.67
CA VAL A 370 37.12 -37.32 -9.92
C VAL A 370 37.70 -38.19 -11.04
N ARG A 371 39.03 -38.20 -11.21
CA ARG A 371 39.72 -39.01 -12.21
C ARG A 371 39.44 -40.52 -12.06
N GLU A 372 39.44 -41.04 -10.84
CA GLU A 372 39.17 -42.46 -10.58
C GLU A 372 37.72 -42.85 -10.89
N ARG A 373 36.74 -41.97 -10.60
CA ARG A 373 35.34 -42.21 -10.96
C ARG A 373 35.16 -42.27 -12.47
N PHE A 374 35.81 -41.36 -13.20
CA PHE A 374 35.78 -41.35 -14.66
C PHE A 374 36.56 -42.51 -15.27
N ALA A 375 37.65 -42.97 -14.65
CA ALA A 375 38.38 -44.16 -15.08
C ALA A 375 37.49 -45.41 -15.04
N ALA A 376 36.76 -45.62 -13.95
CA ALA A 376 35.77 -46.71 -13.85
C ALA A 376 34.66 -46.57 -14.90
N HIS A 377 34.22 -45.35 -15.20
CA HIS A 377 33.21 -45.12 -16.24
C HIS A 377 33.72 -45.43 -17.66
N ARG A 378 35.01 -45.17 -17.94
CA ARG A 378 35.64 -45.46 -19.23
C ARG A 378 35.89 -46.95 -19.49
N GLU A 379 35.64 -47.84 -18.54
CA GLU A 379 35.65 -49.29 -18.81
C GLU A 379 34.60 -49.68 -19.86
N ASN A 380 33.55 -48.85 -20.04
CA ASN A 380 32.63 -49.01 -21.15
C ASN A 380 33.26 -48.55 -22.48
N VAL A 381 33.43 -49.51 -23.40
CA VAL A 381 34.00 -49.31 -24.73
C VAL A 381 33.27 -48.23 -25.53
N SER A 382 31.95 -48.07 -25.36
CA SER A 382 31.17 -47.04 -26.06
C SER A 382 31.50 -45.62 -25.59
N CYS A 383 32.01 -45.46 -24.37
CA CYS A 383 32.30 -44.16 -23.76
C CYS A 383 33.78 -43.76 -23.87
N ALA A 384 34.69 -44.75 -23.88
CA ALA A 384 36.14 -44.52 -23.85
C ALA A 384 36.65 -43.63 -25.00
N GLY A 385 36.08 -43.78 -26.20
CA GLY A 385 36.52 -43.07 -27.41
C GLY A 385 36.41 -41.54 -27.27
N CYS A 386 35.22 -41.02 -26.98
CA CYS A 386 34.99 -39.58 -26.82
C CYS A 386 35.67 -39.03 -25.55
N HIS A 387 35.57 -39.73 -24.42
CA HIS A 387 36.15 -39.30 -23.15
C HIS A 387 37.68 -39.22 -23.17
N SER A 388 38.36 -40.02 -24.01
CA SER A 388 39.82 -39.94 -24.16
C SER A 388 40.32 -38.59 -24.65
N LYS A 389 39.49 -37.83 -25.37
CA LYS A 389 39.80 -36.47 -25.84
C LYS A 389 39.33 -35.39 -24.88
N LEU A 390 38.17 -35.59 -24.25
CA LEU A 390 37.48 -34.58 -23.43
C LEU A 390 38.02 -34.49 -22.00
N ASP A 391 38.20 -35.64 -21.36
CA ASP A 391 38.48 -35.69 -19.93
C ASP A 391 39.81 -35.05 -19.54
N PRO A 392 40.92 -35.22 -20.28
CA PRO A 392 42.18 -34.54 -19.93
C PRO A 392 42.01 -33.02 -19.81
N LEU A 393 41.21 -32.41 -20.70
CA LEU A 393 40.96 -30.97 -20.73
C LEU A 393 40.12 -30.51 -19.53
N GLY A 394 39.14 -31.33 -19.14
CA GLY A 394 38.35 -31.12 -17.94
C GLY A 394 39.18 -31.21 -16.67
N PHE A 395 40.03 -32.24 -16.57
CA PHE A 395 40.89 -32.47 -15.42
C PHE A 395 41.96 -31.40 -15.25
N ALA A 396 42.46 -30.82 -16.35
CA ALA A 396 43.36 -29.67 -16.32
C ALA A 396 42.80 -28.48 -15.51
N LEU A 397 41.47 -28.38 -15.43
CA LEU A 397 40.75 -27.33 -14.71
C LEU A 397 40.23 -27.78 -13.34
N GLU A 398 40.48 -29.02 -12.89
CA GLU A 398 39.93 -29.48 -11.61
C GLU A 398 40.59 -28.83 -10.39
N ASN A 399 41.70 -28.10 -10.54
CA ASN A 399 42.22 -27.25 -9.47
C ASN A 399 41.34 -26.01 -9.22
N TYR A 400 40.32 -25.73 -10.03
CA TYR A 400 39.37 -24.64 -9.79
C TYR A 400 38.05 -25.19 -9.26
N ASP A 401 37.60 -24.70 -8.11
CA ASP A 401 36.30 -25.04 -7.55
C ASP A 401 35.12 -24.46 -8.36
N ILE A 402 33.89 -24.63 -7.85
CA ILE A 402 32.66 -24.17 -8.52
C ILE A 402 32.57 -22.65 -8.72
N THR A 403 33.35 -21.88 -7.94
CA THR A 403 33.44 -20.42 -8.02
C THR A 403 34.75 -19.94 -8.67
N GLY A 404 35.58 -20.88 -9.15
CA GLY A 404 36.87 -20.57 -9.76
C GLY A 404 38.02 -20.34 -8.75
N ARG A 405 37.86 -20.73 -7.48
CA ARG A 405 38.96 -20.64 -6.50
C ARG A 405 39.90 -21.83 -6.65
N TRP A 406 41.19 -21.58 -6.41
CA TRP A 406 42.20 -22.64 -6.45
C TRP A 406 42.05 -23.64 -5.30
N ARG A 407 42.20 -24.93 -5.60
CA ARG A 407 42.28 -26.05 -4.66
C ARG A 407 43.38 -27.01 -5.08
N GLU A 408 44.12 -27.51 -4.10
CA GLU A 408 45.10 -28.59 -4.28
C GLU A 408 44.49 -29.95 -3.97
N LYS A 409 43.45 -29.97 -3.12
CA LYS A 409 42.80 -31.18 -2.62
C LYS A 409 41.28 -31.11 -2.80
N TYR A 410 40.68 -32.27 -2.99
CA TYR A 410 39.22 -32.44 -2.91
C TYR A 410 38.75 -32.43 -1.45
N ALA A 411 37.44 -32.32 -1.24
CA ALA A 411 36.83 -32.37 0.10
C ALA A 411 37.09 -33.68 0.86
N ASN A 412 37.46 -34.75 0.16
CA ASN A 412 37.86 -36.03 0.76
C ASN A 412 39.36 -36.11 1.11
N GLY A 413 40.11 -35.00 1.00
CA GLY A 413 41.52 -34.89 1.39
C GLY A 413 42.53 -35.40 0.35
N ARG A 414 42.07 -35.89 -0.80
CA ARG A 414 42.94 -36.41 -1.88
C ARG A 414 43.39 -35.30 -2.81
N ASP A 415 44.59 -35.43 -3.36
CA ASP A 415 45.17 -34.44 -4.26
C ASP A 415 44.46 -34.41 -5.62
N VAL A 416 44.44 -33.22 -6.22
CA VAL A 416 43.94 -32.99 -7.58
C VAL A 416 45.05 -33.32 -8.58
N ASP A 417 44.78 -34.27 -9.47
CA ASP A 417 45.65 -34.58 -10.61
C ASP A 417 45.12 -33.86 -11.86
N ALA A 418 45.83 -32.80 -12.27
CA ALA A 418 45.55 -32.00 -13.46
C ALA A 418 46.42 -32.37 -14.67
N THR A 419 47.15 -33.48 -14.62
CA THR A 419 47.99 -33.93 -15.74
C THR A 419 47.13 -34.43 -16.91
N GLY A 420 47.61 -34.25 -18.13
CA GLY A 420 46.88 -34.70 -19.31
C GLY A 420 47.64 -34.47 -20.60
N MET A 421 46.93 -34.72 -21.71
CA MET A 421 47.48 -34.55 -23.04
C MET A 421 46.41 -33.94 -23.94
N LEU A 422 46.68 -32.74 -24.46
CA LEU A 422 45.81 -32.06 -25.42
C LEU A 422 45.94 -32.74 -26.78
N MET A 423 44.79 -33.10 -27.37
CA MET A 423 44.70 -33.72 -28.71
C MET A 423 45.60 -34.95 -28.93
N ARG A 424 46.02 -35.61 -27.84
CA ARG A 424 46.99 -36.73 -27.84
C ARG A 424 48.39 -36.36 -28.38
N THR A 425 48.74 -35.08 -28.38
CA THR A 425 50.02 -34.59 -28.93
C THR A 425 50.80 -33.73 -27.94
N HIS A 426 50.13 -32.93 -27.11
CA HIS A 426 50.80 -31.99 -26.21
C HIS A 426 50.54 -32.36 -24.75
N GLU A 427 51.54 -32.88 -24.06
CA GLU A 427 51.47 -33.20 -22.63
C GLU A 427 51.46 -31.92 -21.77
N PHE A 428 50.75 -31.97 -20.64
CA PHE A 428 50.75 -30.92 -19.63
C PHE A 428 50.63 -31.52 -18.23
N SER A 429 51.31 -30.91 -17.25
CA SER A 429 51.22 -31.33 -15.84
C SER A 429 50.29 -30.48 -14.98
N ASP A 430 49.94 -29.27 -15.45
CA ASP A 430 49.12 -28.31 -14.72
C ASP A 430 48.39 -27.37 -15.69
N VAL A 431 47.57 -26.46 -15.15
CA VAL A 431 46.80 -25.50 -15.94
C VAL A 431 47.67 -24.49 -16.72
N VAL A 432 48.88 -24.16 -16.24
CA VAL A 432 49.75 -23.20 -16.92
C VAL A 432 50.31 -23.85 -18.18
N GLN A 433 50.87 -25.05 -18.05
CA GLN A 433 51.31 -25.84 -19.20
C GLN A 433 50.14 -26.22 -20.11
N PHE A 434 48.95 -26.45 -19.56
CA PHE A 434 47.76 -26.68 -20.37
C PHE A 434 47.45 -25.46 -21.25
N LYS A 435 47.52 -24.24 -20.70
CA LYS A 435 47.36 -23.01 -21.50
C LYS A 435 48.44 -22.86 -22.56
N GLU A 436 49.68 -23.16 -22.25
CA GLU A 436 50.78 -23.17 -23.22
C GLU A 436 50.52 -24.18 -24.35
N SER A 437 50.01 -25.37 -24.01
CA SER A 437 49.68 -26.40 -25.01
C SER A 437 48.59 -25.94 -25.99
N LEU A 438 47.60 -25.16 -25.54
CA LEU A 438 46.55 -24.61 -26.42
C LEU A 438 47.13 -23.62 -27.44
N VAL A 439 48.16 -22.86 -27.07
CA VAL A 439 48.84 -21.91 -27.97
C VAL A 439 49.60 -22.65 -29.08
N ASN A 440 50.01 -23.91 -28.87
CA ASN A 440 50.64 -24.70 -29.93
C ASN A 440 49.66 -25.07 -31.06
N GLU A 441 48.35 -24.98 -30.84
CA GLU A 441 47.30 -25.23 -31.82
C GLU A 441 46.73 -23.93 -32.43
N ASN A 442 47.57 -22.89 -32.56
CA ASN A 442 47.19 -21.56 -33.07
C ASN A 442 46.41 -21.59 -34.40
N ASP A 443 46.78 -22.44 -35.35
CA ASP A 443 46.08 -22.57 -36.63
C ASP A 443 44.61 -23.01 -36.44
N ARG A 444 44.38 -23.99 -35.55
CA ARG A 444 43.03 -24.47 -35.23
C ARG A 444 42.24 -23.41 -34.47
N PHE A 445 42.87 -22.78 -33.49
CA PHE A 445 42.25 -21.72 -32.70
C PHE A 445 41.84 -20.54 -33.57
N ALA A 446 42.74 -20.06 -34.44
CA ALA A 446 42.46 -18.95 -35.35
C ALA A 446 41.27 -19.28 -36.27
N ARG A 447 41.26 -20.48 -36.87
CA ARG A 447 40.14 -20.93 -37.69
C ARG A 447 38.83 -21.03 -36.91
N ALA A 448 38.87 -21.53 -35.68
CA ALA A 448 37.71 -21.60 -34.79
C ALA A 448 37.17 -20.20 -34.45
N PHE A 449 38.06 -19.28 -34.07
CA PHE A 449 37.71 -17.91 -33.75
C PHE A 449 37.10 -17.17 -34.95
N VAL A 450 37.73 -17.28 -36.12
CA VAL A 450 37.19 -16.74 -37.39
C VAL A 450 35.80 -17.32 -37.67
N SER A 451 35.61 -18.63 -37.50
CA SER A 451 34.30 -19.27 -37.71
C SER A 451 33.23 -18.72 -36.77
N HIS A 452 33.51 -18.60 -35.47
CA HIS A 452 32.56 -18.05 -34.51
C HIS A 452 32.24 -16.58 -34.80
N LEU A 453 33.26 -15.78 -35.11
CA LEU A 453 33.08 -14.36 -35.42
C LEU A 453 32.29 -14.20 -36.73
N PHE A 454 32.62 -14.97 -37.76
CA PHE A 454 31.92 -14.94 -39.03
C PHE A 454 30.44 -15.32 -38.85
N ARG A 455 30.16 -16.44 -38.16
CA ARG A 455 28.79 -16.87 -37.78
C ARG A 455 28.03 -15.75 -37.06
N PHE A 456 28.67 -15.08 -36.10
CA PHE A 456 28.08 -13.96 -35.38
C PHE A 456 27.75 -12.79 -36.32
N THR A 457 28.67 -12.42 -37.21
CA THR A 457 28.48 -11.29 -38.14
C THR A 457 27.42 -11.55 -39.20
N VAL A 458 27.32 -12.78 -39.74
CA VAL A 458 26.29 -13.13 -40.74
C VAL A 458 24.95 -13.51 -40.13
N ALA A 459 24.89 -13.68 -38.81
CA ALA A 459 23.69 -14.05 -38.05
C ALA A 459 22.96 -15.31 -38.56
N ARG A 460 23.71 -16.28 -39.10
CA ARG A 460 23.20 -17.58 -39.58
C ARG A 460 24.20 -18.69 -39.34
N GLU A 461 23.74 -19.94 -39.39
CA GLU A 461 24.64 -21.09 -39.43
C GLU A 461 25.53 -21.09 -40.66
N LEU A 462 26.74 -21.62 -40.48
CA LEU A 462 27.74 -21.72 -41.54
C LEU A 462 27.48 -22.95 -42.40
N GLY A 463 27.45 -22.75 -43.71
CA GLY A 463 27.33 -23.81 -44.71
C GLY A 463 28.70 -24.19 -45.30
N PRO A 464 28.75 -25.23 -46.14
CA PRO A 464 29.99 -25.68 -46.78
C PRO A 464 30.69 -24.60 -47.62
N HIS A 465 29.97 -23.64 -48.19
CA HIS A 465 30.57 -22.56 -48.98
C HIS A 465 31.33 -21.54 -48.13
N ASP A 466 30.94 -21.37 -46.86
CA ASP A 466 31.59 -20.43 -45.95
C ASP A 466 32.99 -20.89 -45.54
N SER A 467 33.30 -22.20 -45.66
CA SER A 467 34.63 -22.72 -45.32
C SER A 467 35.71 -22.10 -46.20
N VAL A 468 35.42 -21.81 -47.47
CA VAL A 468 36.36 -21.17 -48.39
C VAL A 468 36.73 -19.77 -47.89
N VAL A 469 35.73 -18.98 -47.51
CA VAL A 469 35.93 -17.62 -46.97
C VAL A 469 36.73 -17.66 -45.67
N ILE A 470 36.39 -18.58 -44.77
CA ILE A 470 37.10 -18.78 -43.50
C ILE A 470 38.57 -19.15 -43.75
N ASP A 471 38.83 -20.10 -44.65
CA ASP A 471 40.18 -20.55 -44.95
C ASP A 471 41.02 -19.44 -45.62
N GLU A 472 40.41 -18.59 -46.46
CA GLU A 472 41.05 -17.40 -47.02
C GLU A 472 41.44 -16.38 -45.94
N ILE A 473 40.54 -16.05 -45.02
CA ILE A 473 40.80 -15.12 -43.91
C ILE A 473 41.93 -15.66 -43.03
N VAL A 474 41.89 -16.95 -42.68
CA VAL A 474 42.94 -17.61 -41.90
C VAL A 474 44.27 -17.55 -42.64
N ALA A 475 44.31 -17.84 -43.94
CA ALA A 475 45.54 -17.80 -44.74
C ALA A 475 46.16 -16.40 -44.80
N ARG A 476 45.34 -15.35 -44.97
CA ARG A 476 45.81 -13.95 -44.98
C ARG A 476 46.37 -13.52 -43.63
N THR A 477 45.67 -13.85 -42.55
CA THR A 477 46.06 -13.44 -41.19
C THR A 477 47.21 -14.27 -40.62
N LYS A 478 47.48 -15.45 -41.18
CA LYS A 478 48.60 -16.32 -40.77
C LYS A 478 49.97 -15.66 -40.94
N VAL A 479 50.14 -14.80 -41.95
CA VAL A 479 51.42 -14.13 -42.26
C VAL A 479 51.95 -13.33 -41.08
N ASP A 480 51.06 -12.70 -40.31
CA ASP A 480 51.39 -11.88 -39.15
C ASP A 480 51.13 -12.59 -37.81
N ASN A 481 50.99 -13.91 -37.82
CA ASN A 481 50.67 -14.74 -36.65
C ASN A 481 49.32 -14.39 -36.00
N TYR A 482 48.27 -14.29 -36.81
CA TYR A 482 46.88 -14.17 -36.37
C TYR A 482 46.57 -12.96 -35.47
N PRO A 483 46.98 -11.72 -35.81
CA PRO A 483 46.68 -10.56 -35.00
C PRO A 483 45.16 -10.35 -34.93
N LEU A 484 44.63 -10.31 -33.71
CA LEU A 484 43.19 -10.25 -33.45
C LEU A 484 42.49 -9.10 -34.20
N ARG A 485 43.15 -7.93 -34.27
CA ARG A 485 42.65 -6.76 -35.00
C ARG A 485 42.44 -7.07 -36.49
N THR A 486 43.44 -7.66 -37.14
CA THR A 486 43.37 -8.00 -38.56
C THR A 486 42.32 -9.07 -38.85
N ILE A 487 42.17 -10.07 -37.97
CA ILE A 487 41.10 -11.07 -38.09
C ILE A 487 39.72 -10.39 -38.07
N ILE A 488 39.50 -9.46 -37.13
CA ILE A 488 38.23 -8.74 -37.04
C ILE A 488 38.00 -7.90 -38.29
N GLU A 489 39.02 -7.17 -38.76
CA GLU A 489 38.92 -6.35 -39.98
C GLU A 489 38.60 -7.22 -41.22
N GLU A 490 39.31 -8.32 -41.46
CA GLU A 490 39.07 -9.22 -42.61
C GLU A 490 37.66 -9.85 -42.57
N VAL A 491 37.19 -10.29 -41.41
CA VAL A 491 35.84 -10.83 -41.25
C VAL A 491 34.78 -9.78 -41.57
N LEU A 492 34.95 -8.54 -41.12
CA LEU A 492 34.02 -7.45 -41.41
C LEU A 492 34.03 -7.05 -42.88
N PHE A 493 35.19 -7.01 -43.54
CA PHE A 493 35.25 -6.67 -44.97
C PHE A 493 34.63 -7.75 -45.86
N GLN A 494 34.84 -9.02 -45.53
CA GLN A 494 34.28 -10.16 -46.29
C GLN A 494 32.79 -10.39 -46.07
N THR A 495 32.18 -9.78 -45.05
CA THR A 495 30.72 -9.87 -44.80
C THR A 495 29.91 -8.74 -45.44
N LEU A 496 30.58 -7.69 -45.93
CA LEU A 496 29.95 -6.54 -46.60
C LEU A 496 29.80 -6.72 -48.12
N HIS A 497 30.40 -7.77 -48.67
CA HIS A 497 30.33 -8.19 -50.07
C HIS A 497 29.58 -9.52 -50.18
#